data_AF-A0A934WSF9-F1
#
_entry.id   AF-A0A934WSF9-F1
#
_cell.length_a   1.000
_cell.length_b   1.000
_cell.length_c   1.000
_cell.angle_alpha   90.00
_cell.angle_beta   90.00
_cell.angle_gamma   90.00
#
_symmetry.space_group_name_H-M   'P 1'
#
loop_
_entity.id
_entity.type
_entity.pdbx_description
1 polymer ?
#
loop_
_entity_poly.entity_id
_entity_poly.type
_entity_poly.pdbx_seq_one_letter_code
_entity_poly.pdbx_strand_id
1 'polypeptide(L)'
;MNDRDLMENMLMLEKGACELFMHGTIESSSTDVHQTFNTSLNASLRLQDEIYSKMQSKGWYPTEQVQQCKINEVKQKFAQA
;
A
#
# COMPACT_ATOMS: atom_id res chain seq x y z
N MET A 1 -11.96 -11.61 -18.81
CA MET A 1 -11.01 -11.40 -17.72
C MET A 1 -9.64 -11.80 -18.22
N ASN A 2 -8.75 -10.83 -18.43
CA ASN A 2 -7.37 -11.05 -18.85
C ASN A 2 -6.43 -11.03 -17.62
N ASP A 3 -5.13 -11.31 -17.82
CA ASP A 3 -4.14 -11.30 -16.73
C ASP A 3 -4.06 -9.97 -15.99
N ARG A 4 -4.26 -8.84 -16.69
CA ARG A 4 -4.27 -7.51 -16.06
C ARG A 4 -5.48 -7.36 -15.15
N ASP A 5 -6.68 -7.72 -15.61
CA ASP A 5 -7.90 -7.68 -14.79
C ASP A 5 -7.75 -8.56 -13.54
N LEU A 6 -7.11 -9.74 -13.69
CA LEU A 6 -6.83 -10.64 -12.57
C LEU A 6 -5.88 -10.00 -11.54
N MET A 7 -4.78 -9.38 -12.01
CA MET A 7 -3.83 -8.71 -11.12
C MET A 7 -4.44 -7.47 -10.47
N GLU A 8 -5.30 -6.72 -11.16
CA GLU A 8 -6.06 -5.60 -10.57
C GLU A 8 -6.99 -6.09 -9.46
N ASN A 9 -7.67 -7.23 -9.66
CA ASN A 9 -8.49 -7.85 -8.61
C ASN A 9 -7.64 -8.30 -7.40
N MET A 10 -6.48 -8.91 -7.63
CA MET A 10 -5.55 -9.29 -6.56
C MET A 10 -5.07 -8.05 -5.79
N LEU A 11 -4.72 -6.98 -6.50
CA LEU A 11 -4.29 -5.72 -5.90
C LEU A 11 -5.38 -5.10 -5.02
N MET A 12 -6.64 -5.11 -5.47
CA MET A 12 -7.77 -4.57 -4.70
C MET A 12 -8.09 -5.42 -3.47
N LEU A 13 -8.00 -6.75 -3.60
CA LEU A 13 -8.17 -7.67 -2.47
C LEU A 13 -7.10 -7.42 -1.40
N GLU A 14 -5.84 -7.30 -1.81
CA GLU A 14 -4.73 -7.10 -0.88
C GLU A 14 -4.80 -5.75 -0.16
N LYS A 15 -5.29 -4.69 -0.85
CA LYS A 15 -5.58 -3.41 -0.19
C LYS A 15 -6.62 -3.55 0.90
N GLY A 16 -7.71 -4.26 0.62
CA GLY A 16 -8.75 -4.53 1.61
C GLY A 16 -8.20 -5.31 2.82
N ALA A 17 -7.29 -6.26 2.60
CA ALA A 17 -6.61 -6.97 3.67
C ALA A 17 -5.71 -6.02 4.49
N CYS A 18 -4.93 -5.16 3.84
CA CYS A 18 -4.10 -4.15 4.51
C CYS A 18 -4.96 -3.21 5.38
N GLU A 19 -6.06 -2.69 4.86
CA GLU A 19 -6.99 -1.82 5.60
C GLU A 19 -7.54 -2.54 6.83
N LEU A 20 -8.01 -3.78 6.67
CA LEU A 20 -8.54 -4.59 7.77
C LEU A 20 -7.48 -4.85 8.84
N PHE A 21 -6.26 -5.25 8.46
CA PHE A 21 -5.19 -5.50 9.42
C PHE A 21 -4.67 -4.23 10.08
N MET A 22 -4.68 -3.09 9.38
CA MET A 22 -4.38 -1.79 9.97
C MET A 22 -5.40 -1.44 11.05
N HIS A 23 -6.69 -1.51 10.74
CA HIS A 23 -7.77 -1.24 11.71
C HIS A 23 -7.68 -2.18 12.92
N GLY A 24 -7.49 -3.48 12.67
CA GLY A 24 -7.28 -4.45 13.74
C GLY A 24 -6.07 -4.12 14.62
N THR A 25 -4.96 -3.66 14.04
CA THR A 25 -3.76 -3.29 14.80
C THR A 25 -4.02 -2.08 15.70
N ILE A 26 -4.67 -1.02 15.19
CA ILE A 26 -4.89 0.21 15.96
C ILE A 26 -5.94 0.06 17.07
N GLU A 27 -6.94 -0.81 16.88
CA GLU A 27 -8.10 -0.92 17.78
C GLU A 27 -8.01 -2.11 18.75
N SER A 28 -7.05 -3.01 18.58
CA SER A 28 -6.88 -4.16 19.47
C SER A 28 -6.35 -3.77 20.85
N SER A 29 -7.11 -4.11 21.90
CA SER A 29 -6.72 -3.85 23.30
C SER A 29 -5.82 -4.93 23.90
N SER A 30 -5.88 -6.17 23.39
CA SER A 30 -5.02 -7.26 23.86
C SER A 30 -3.73 -7.32 23.04
N THR A 31 -2.60 -7.54 23.73
CA THR A 31 -1.26 -7.60 23.11
C THR A 31 -1.16 -8.68 22.04
N ASP A 32 -1.70 -9.87 22.29
CA ASP A 32 -1.60 -10.99 21.35
C ASP A 32 -2.38 -10.73 20.06
N VAL A 33 -3.57 -10.14 20.17
CA VAL A 33 -4.40 -9.80 19.01
C VAL A 33 -3.78 -8.62 18.24
N HIS A 34 -3.29 -7.59 18.94
CA HIS A 34 -2.53 -6.50 18.32
C HIS A 34 -1.33 -7.02 17.53
N GLN A 35 -0.52 -7.91 18.13
CA GLN A 35 0.66 -8.48 17.48
C GLN A 35 0.28 -9.35 16.28
N THR A 36 -0.82 -10.09 16.36
CA THR A 36 -1.35 -10.89 15.24
C THR A 36 -1.70 -9.99 14.06
N PHE A 37 -2.49 -8.94 14.29
CA PHE A 37 -2.84 -7.99 13.23
C PHE A 37 -1.64 -7.25 12.67
N ASN A 38 -0.71 -6.80 13.53
CA ASN A 38 0.49 -6.11 13.09
C ASN A 38 1.39 -7.03 12.23
N THR A 39 1.52 -8.29 12.61
CA THR A 39 2.30 -9.28 11.84
C THR A 39 1.66 -9.53 10.47
N SER A 40 0.34 -9.73 10.43
CA SER A 40 -0.42 -9.90 9.20
C SER A 40 -0.35 -8.66 8.30
N LEU A 41 -0.46 -7.46 8.88
CA LEU A 41 -0.32 -6.20 8.15
C LEU A 41 1.06 -6.11 7.46
N ASN A 42 2.13 -6.41 8.18
CA ASN A 42 3.48 -6.36 7.61
C ASN A 42 3.67 -7.41 6.49
N ALA A 43 3.07 -8.59 6.61
CA ALA A 43 3.07 -9.58 5.54
C ALA A 43 2.28 -9.08 4.31
N SER A 44 1.10 -8.52 4.53
CA SER A 44 0.25 -7.97 3.47
C SER A 44 0.90 -6.80 2.73
N LEU A 45 1.56 -5.88 3.45
CA LEU A 45 2.29 -4.78 2.83
C LEU A 45 3.42 -5.26 1.90
N ARG A 46 4.09 -6.38 2.24
CA ARG A 46 5.10 -7.00 1.36
C ARG A 46 4.46 -7.60 0.12
N LEU A 47 3.36 -8.33 0.28
CA LEU A 47 2.63 -8.91 -0.85
C LEU A 47 2.09 -7.83 -1.79
N GLN A 48 1.55 -6.74 -1.24
CA GLN A 48 1.12 -5.56 -1.96
C GLN A 48 2.25 -4.98 -2.83
N ASP A 49 3.47 -4.86 -2.29
CA ASP A 49 4.66 -4.37 -3.01
C ASP A 49 5.09 -5.31 -4.16
N GLU A 50 5.01 -6.63 -3.94
CA GLU A 50 5.28 -7.63 -4.97
C GLU A 50 4.26 -7.56 -6.13
N ILE A 51 2.96 -7.41 -5.81
CA ILE A 51 1.90 -7.24 -6.79
C ILE A 51 2.15 -5.97 -7.61
N TYR A 52 2.44 -4.84 -6.94
CA TYR A 52 2.75 -3.57 -7.59
C TYR A 52 3.94 -3.70 -8.55
N SER A 53 5.04 -4.26 -8.07
CA SER A 53 6.26 -4.46 -8.85
C SER A 53 6.00 -5.32 -10.09
N LYS A 54 5.19 -6.37 -9.96
CA LYS A 54 4.82 -7.25 -11.07
C LYS A 54 3.95 -6.55 -12.11
N MET A 55 2.98 -5.75 -11.67
CA MET A 55 2.11 -5.00 -12.57
C MET A 55 2.90 -3.88 -13.27
N GLN A 56 3.79 -3.19 -12.57
CA GLN A 56 4.67 -2.17 -13.13
C GLN A 56 5.61 -2.77 -14.19
N SER A 57 6.23 -3.93 -13.93
CA SER A 57 7.14 -4.59 -14.88
C SER A 57 6.44 -5.01 -16.18
N LYS A 58 5.12 -5.15 -16.15
CA LYS A 58 4.28 -5.46 -17.32
C LYS A 58 3.67 -4.21 -17.97
N GLY A 59 3.95 -3.02 -17.45
CA GLY A 59 3.40 -1.75 -17.92
C GLY A 59 1.92 -1.56 -17.58
N TRP A 60 1.36 -2.36 -16.67
CA TRP A 60 -0.06 -2.30 -16.28
C TRP A 60 -0.34 -1.30 -15.16
N TYR A 61 0.71 -0.91 -14.43
CA TYR A 61 0.61 0.08 -13.36
C TYR A 61 1.62 1.21 -13.60
N PRO A 62 1.27 2.23 -14.41
CA PRO A 62 2.15 3.36 -14.66
C PRO A 62 2.26 4.22 -13.40
N THR A 63 3.48 4.39 -12.90
CA THR A 63 3.79 5.33 -11.82
C THR A 63 4.35 6.61 -12.43
N GLU A 64 3.66 7.73 -12.26
CA GLU A 64 4.22 9.03 -12.60
C GLU A 64 5.30 9.40 -11.58
N GLN A 65 6.53 9.56 -12.05
CA GLN A 65 7.59 10.15 -11.23
C GLN A 65 7.29 11.64 -11.05
N VAL A 66 6.94 12.05 -9.83
CA VAL A 66 6.68 13.45 -9.54
C VAL A 66 7.98 14.24 -9.68
N GLN A 67 7.93 15.34 -10.45
CA GLN A 67 9.09 16.20 -10.65
C GLN A 67 9.59 16.76 -9.32
N GLN A 68 10.91 16.71 -9.09
CA GLN A 68 11.53 17.17 -7.84
C GLN A 68 11.18 18.63 -7.48
N CYS A 69 10.97 19.49 -8.48
CA CYS A 69 10.53 20.86 -8.26
C CYS A 69 9.19 20.95 -7.51
N LYS A 70 8.20 20.11 -7.87
CA LYS A 70 6.89 20.03 -7.19
C LYS A 70 7.04 19.52 -5.76
N ILE A 71 7.93 18.55 -5.54
CA ILE A 71 8.25 18.06 -4.19
C ILE A 71 8.83 19.20 -3.33
N ASN A 72 9.76 19.98 -3.88
CA ASN A 72 10.39 21.09 -3.19
C ASN A 72 9.39 22.22 -2.88
N GLU A 73 8.50 22.54 -3.81
CA GLU A 73 7.44 23.53 -3.63
C GLU A 73 6.51 23.15 -2.46
N VAL A 74 6.05 21.90 -2.40
CA VAL A 74 5.21 21.41 -1.30
C VAL A 74 5.96 21.44 0.03
N LYS A 75 7.22 20.99 0.05
CA LYS A 75 8.07 21.06 1.27
C LYS A 75 8.20 22.48 1.78
N GLN A 76 8.45 23.46 0.90
CA GLN A 76 8.57 24.87 1.29
C GLN A 76 7.23 25.44 1.82
N LYS A 77 6.11 25.12 1.16
CA LYS A 77 4.78 25.57 1.56
C LYS A 77 4.42 25.16 2.99
N PHE A 78 4.74 23.93 3.39
CA PHE A 78 4.41 23.40 4.72
C PHE A 78 5.51 23.64 5.76
N ALA A 79 6.73 24.00 5.37
CA ALA A 79 7.78 24.43 6.32
C ALA A 79 7.50 25.81 6.93
N GLN A 80 6.57 26.58 6.34
CA GLN A 80 6.16 27.91 6.80
C GLN A 80 4.82 27.90 7.55
N ALA A 81 4.23 26.71 7.75
CA ALA A 81 2.96 26.51 8.45
C ALA A 81 3.16 26.17 9.94
#